data_AF-A0A538ASS7-F1
#
_entry.id   AF-A0A538ASS7-F1
#
_cell.length_a   1.000
_cell.length_b   1.000
_cell.length_c   1.000
_cell.angle_alpha   90.00
_cell.angle_beta   90.00
_cell.angle_gamma   90.00
#
_symmetry.space_group_name_H-M   'P 1'
#
loop_
_entity.id
_entity.type
_entity.pdbx_description
1 polymer ?
#
loop_
_entity_poly.entity_id
_entity_poly.type
_entity_poly.pdbx_seq_one_letter_code
_entity_poly.pdbx_strand_id
1 'polypeptide(L)' 'AALSRRQREVVSLRYVAGLSERDVATCLGISVNSVKKHMLRGTTTLRERLGPEWREVEAVVD' A
#
# COMPACT_ATOMS: atom_id res chain seq x y z
N ALA A 1 2.76 -15.99 -4.68
CA ALA A 1 3.35 -14.63 -4.76
C ALA A 1 2.75 -13.78 -3.64
N ALA A 2 3.59 -13.06 -2.89
CA ALA A 2 3.22 -12.36 -1.65
C ALA A 2 2.03 -11.39 -1.75
N LEU A 3 2.10 -10.43 -2.65
CA LEU A 3 1.00 -9.51 -2.98
C LEU A 3 0.66 -9.71 -4.45
N SER A 4 -0.63 -9.61 -4.79
CA SER A 4 -1.04 -9.48 -6.19
C SER A 4 -0.45 -8.20 -6.78
N ARG A 5 -0.31 -8.16 -8.10
CA ARG A 5 0.24 -6.99 -8.80
C ARG A 5 -0.50 -5.70 -8.40
N ARG A 6 -1.83 -5.71 -8.38
CA ARG A 6 -2.64 -4.54 -8.00
C ARG A 6 -2.46 -4.12 -6.54
N GLN A 7 -2.34 -5.08 -5.62
CA GLN A 7 -2.06 -4.75 -4.21
C GLN A 7 -0.69 -4.08 -4.05
N ARG A 8 0.32 -4.59 -4.75
CA ARG A 8 1.68 -4.04 -4.72
C ARG A 8 1.71 -2.62 -5.31
N GLU A 9 1.16 -2.42 -6.50
CA GLU A 9 1.08 -1.11 -7.15
C GLU A 9 0.43 -0.07 -6.24
N VAL A 10 -0.73 -0.40 -5.64
CA VAL A 10 -1.45 0.51 -4.74
C VAL A 10 -0.66 0.83 -3.47
N VAL A 11 -0.05 -0.17 -2.83
CA VAL A 11 0.76 0.04 -1.61
C VAL A 11 1.99 0.90 -1.94
N SER A 12 2.71 0.60 -3.02
CA SER A 12 3.87 1.38 -3.43
C SER A 12 3.50 2.83 -3.72
N LEU A 13 2.44 3.08 -4.49
CA LEU A 13 2.06 4.46 -4.80
C LEU A 13 1.56 5.24 -3.58
N ARG A 14 0.85 4.59 -2.64
CA ARG A 14 0.37 5.25 -1.41
C ARG A 14 1.49 5.52 -0.41
N TYR A 15 2.28 4.51 -0.07
CA TYR A 15 3.19 4.57 1.07
C TYR A 15 4.64 4.89 0.69
N VAL A 16 5.07 4.57 -0.54
CA VAL A 16 6.44 4.88 -1.00
C VAL A 16 6.46 6.17 -1.81
N ALA A 17 5.51 6.35 -2.74
CA ALA A 17 5.44 7.56 -3.56
C ALA A 17 4.60 8.70 -2.93
N GLY A 18 3.94 8.46 -1.80
CA GLY A 18 3.18 9.48 -1.06
C GLY A 18 1.92 10.01 -1.76
N LEU A 19 1.44 9.35 -2.82
CA LEU A 19 0.27 9.80 -3.59
C LEU A 19 -1.02 9.70 -2.78
N SER A 20 -2.02 10.54 -3.06
CA SER A 20 -3.37 10.38 -2.49
C SER A 20 -4.12 9.19 -3.11
N GLU A 21 -5.18 8.69 -2.47
CA GLU A 21 -6.01 7.62 -3.05
C GLU A 21 -6.59 7.99 -4.42
N ARG A 22 -6.90 9.28 -4.64
CA ARG A 22 -7.41 9.79 -5.92
C ARG A 22 -6.32 9.78 -6.98
N ASP A 23 -5.11 10.22 -6.64
CA ASP A 23 -3.99 10.20 -7.59
C ASP A 23 -3.60 8.78 -7.98
N VAL A 24 -3.66 7.83 -7.03
CA VAL A 24 -3.47 6.40 -7.32
C VAL A 24 -4.57 5.88 -8.24
N ALA A 25 -5.83 6.24 -7.99
CA ALA A 25 -6.96 5.84 -8.83
C ALA A 25 -6.77 6.33 -10.28
N THR A 26 -6.40 7.60 -10.45
CA THR A 26 -6.07 8.21 -11.75
C THR A 26 -4.89 7.50 -12.42
N CYS A 27 -3.78 7.30 -11.70
CA CYS A 27 -2.57 6.67 -12.23
C CYS A 27 -2.81 5.24 -12.73
N LEU A 28 -3.66 4.47 -12.03
CA LEU A 28 -3.88 3.05 -12.33
C LEU A 28 -5.11 2.78 -13.20
N GLY A 29 -5.91 3.81 -13.52
CA GLY A 29 -7.15 3.68 -14.30
C GLY A 29 -8.22 2.88 -13.58
N ILE A 30 -8.37 3.04 -12.26
CA ILE A 30 -9.35 2.31 -11.43
C ILE A 30 -10.13 3.25 -10.53
N SER A 31 -11.24 2.78 -9.95
CA SER A 31 -12.00 3.58 -8.98
C SER A 31 -11.24 3.76 -7.65
N VAL A 32 -11.51 4.84 -6.93
CA VAL A 32 -11.01 5.05 -5.55
C VAL A 32 -11.44 3.91 -4.62
N ASN A 33 -12.63 3.34 -4.81
CA ASN A 33 -13.06 2.17 -4.03
C ASN A 33 -12.21 0.93 -4.32
N SER A 34 -11.80 0.73 -5.57
CA SER A 34 -10.86 -0.33 -5.95
C SER A 34 -9.49 -0.10 -5.29
N VAL A 35 -9.00 1.15 -5.25
CA VAL A 35 -7.77 1.52 -4.52
C VAL A 35 -7.89 1.11 -3.05
N LYS A 36 -8.95 1.54 -2.35
CA LYS A 36 -9.18 1.17 -0.93
C LYS A 36 -9.21 -0.33 -0.71
N LYS A 37 -9.91 -1.08 -1.56
CA LYS A 37 -10.01 -2.55 -1.47
C LYS A 37 -8.63 -3.21 -1.64
N HIS A 38 -7.84 -2.77 -2.62
CA HIS A 38 -6.50 -3.29 -2.84
C HIS A 38 -5.53 -2.88 -1.72
N MET A 39 -5.64 -1.66 -1.20
CA MET A 39 -4.85 -1.16 -0.08
C MET A 39 -5.13 -1.94 1.20
N LEU A 40 -6.40 -2.16 1.56
CA LEU A 40 -6.78 -2.97 2.71
C LEU A 40 -6.20 -4.39 2.61
N ARG A 41 -6.43 -5.07 1.48
CA ARG A 41 -5.92 -6.44 1.28
C ARG A 41 -4.39 -6.48 1.27
N GLY A 42 -3.74 -5.52 0.61
CA GLY A 42 -2.29 -5.43 0.53
C GLY A 42 -1.66 -5.22 1.91
N THR A 43 -2.17 -4.27 2.70
CA THR A 43 -1.66 -3.99 4.05
C THR A 43 -1.92 -5.13 5.03
N THR A 44 -3.07 -5.81 4.95
CA THR A 44 -3.32 -7.03 5.73
C THR A 44 -2.30 -8.11 5.42
N THR A 45 -2.08 -8.43 4.14
CA THR A 45 -1.08 -9.43 3.74
C THR A 45 0.34 -9.01 4.13
N LEU A 46 0.67 -7.72 4.10
CA LEU A 46 1.95 -7.23 4.59
C LEU A 46 2.10 -7.46 6.11
N ARG A 47 1.10 -7.12 6.92
CA ARG A 47 1.15 -7.37 8.38
C ARG A 47 1.34 -8.86 8.69
N GLU A 48 0.59 -9.73 8.04
CA GLU A 48 0.70 -11.18 8.23
C GLU A 48 2.10 -11.71 7.92
N ARG A 49 2.75 -11.15 6.89
CA ARG A 49 4.07 -11.63 6.43
C ARG A 49 5.24 -11.01 7.16
N LEU A 50 5.13 -9.75 7.55
CA LEU A 50 6.15 -9.04 8.31
C LEU A 50 6.16 -9.50 9.78
N GLY A 51 5.01 -9.97 10.26
CA GLY A 51 4.88 -10.52 11.61
C GLY A 51 4.99 -9.44 12.70
N PRO A 52 4.81 -9.85 13.97
CA PRO A 52 4.83 -8.94 15.12
C PRO A 52 6.21 -8.33 15.40
N GLU A 53 7.27 -8.91 14.85
CA GLU A 53 8.66 -8.45 14.99
C GLU A 53 8.96 -7.19 14.16
N TRP A 54 8.11 -6.88 13.18
CA TRP A 54 8.27 -5.68 12.35
C TRP A 54 8.00 -4.43 13.17
N ARG A 55 9.07 -3.71 13.48
CA ARG A 55 9.00 -2.41 14.15
C ARG A 55 8.88 -1.32 13.11
N GLU A 56 7.96 -0.37 13.31
CA GLU A 56 7.99 0.88 12.56
C GLU A 56 9.35 1.53 12.80
N VAL A 57 10.01 1.89 11.70
CA VAL A 57 11.24 2.68 11.77
C VAL A 57 10.77 4.08 12.18
N GLU A 58 11.15 4.53 13.37
CA GLU A 58 11.05 5.95 13.71
C GLU A 58 11.77 6.70 12.60
N ALA A 59 11.03 7.52 11.86
CA ALA A 59 11.64 8.38 10.86
C ALA A 59 12.63 9.27 11.61
N VAL A 60 13.92 9.05 11.40
CA VAL A 60 14.95 10.00 11.79
C VAL A 60 14.70 11.22 10.94
N VAL A 61 14.07 12.22 11.55
CA VAL A 61 13.90 13.54 10.95
C VAL A 61 15.19 14.29 11.29
N ASP A 62 16.07 14.44 10.30
CA ASP A 62 17.13 15.47 10.31
C ASP A 62 16.59 16.78 9.71
#